data_AF-A0A0B5H4X0-F1
#
_entry.id   AF-A0A0B5H4X0-F1
#
_cell.length_a   1.000
_cell.length_b   1.000
_cell.length_c   1.000
_cell.angle_alpha   90.00
_cell.angle_beta   90.00
_cell.angle_gamma   90.00
#
_symmetry.space_group_name_H-M   'P 1'
#
loop_
_entity.id
_entity.type
_entity.pdbx_description
1 polymer ?
#
loop_
_entity_poly.entity_id
_entity_poly.type
_entity_poly.pdbx_seq_one_letter_code
_entity_poly.pdbx_strand_id
1 'polypeptide(L)'
;MSTMNIKRSRKNIRNKIHFSYWLAGLIDGDGWLGVSKKGYTCCEIPVGIRELSILSRVKEHLGGSITLRKNIAAYRWRLHNRVGMEKLVDHINGKLLLRKRQEQFQNVCNSLGKYTNQGERIRKGVESLNPDPLASSTSKPTGLPLPFSFDPSLEKKINEITLPREWNEIKKEIFLNEMDAASPNQIHMIQKCETTPLFLCTIIGLLVFLRQRDIFISIKKRFNLALLAHRRRRMFYYTWSVVLVDMFIMTVVGKAICTQQAHNKTLKDGFTILPNFLFNQSRLLILCALRGYTY
;
A
#
# COMPACT_ATOMS: atom_id res chain seq x y z
N MET A 1 36.49 -24.92 -22.14
CA MET A 1 35.63 -25.51 -21.08
C MET A 1 35.31 -24.49 -19.97
N SER A 2 34.97 -23.23 -20.31
CA SER A 2 34.95 -22.10 -19.34
C SER A 2 33.63 -21.32 -19.25
N THR A 3 32.58 -21.77 -19.95
CA THR A 3 31.31 -21.00 -20.08
C THR A 3 30.32 -21.24 -18.94
N MET A 4 30.42 -22.34 -18.19
CA MET A 4 29.49 -22.63 -17.08
C MET A 4 29.68 -21.68 -15.87
N ASN A 5 30.91 -21.25 -15.59
CA ASN A 5 31.19 -20.40 -14.43
C ASN A 5 30.64 -18.96 -14.60
N ILE A 6 30.65 -18.45 -15.83
CA ILE A 6 30.15 -17.10 -16.15
C ILE A 6 28.63 -17.00 -15.96
N LYS A 7 27.87 -18.03 -16.35
CA LYS A 7 26.40 -18.04 -16.22
C LYS A 7 25.96 -18.02 -14.75
N ARG A 8 26.62 -18.79 -13.88
CA ARG A 8 26.32 -18.83 -12.44
C ARG A 8 26.59 -17.48 -11.76
N SER A 9 27.70 -16.83 -12.12
CA SER A 9 28.05 -15.48 -11.63
C SER A 9 26.97 -14.45 -11.98
N ARG A 10 26.51 -14.42 -13.23
CA ARG A 10 25.47 -13.46 -13.67
C ARG A 10 24.14 -13.63 -12.93
N LYS A 11 23.70 -14.87 -12.67
CA LYS A 11 22.46 -15.15 -11.93
C LYS A 11 22.54 -14.62 -10.49
N ASN A 12 23.69 -14.81 -9.83
CA ASN A 12 23.91 -14.30 -8.47
C ASN A 12 23.90 -12.77 -8.42
N ILE A 13 24.52 -12.10 -9.40
CA ILE A 13 24.50 -10.63 -9.50
C ILE A 13 23.07 -10.11 -9.66
N ARG A 14 22.28 -10.70 -10.57
CA ARG A 14 20.87 -10.32 -10.77
C ARG A 14 20.04 -10.50 -9.50
N ASN A 15 20.20 -11.63 -8.80
CA ASN A 15 19.51 -11.88 -7.54
C ASN A 15 19.88 -10.83 -6.47
N LYS A 16 21.15 -10.44 -6.39
CA LYS A 16 21.62 -9.40 -5.47
C LYS A 16 21.03 -8.02 -5.78
N ILE A 17 20.98 -7.65 -7.07
CA ILE A 17 20.38 -6.39 -7.51
C ILE A 17 18.89 -6.37 -7.15
N HIS A 18 18.16 -7.43 -7.47
CA HIS A 18 16.74 -7.54 -7.19
C HIS A 18 16.44 -7.47 -5.69
N PHE A 19 17.23 -8.17 -4.85
CA PHE A 19 17.10 -8.09 -3.40
C PHE A 19 17.31 -6.66 -2.88
N SER A 20 18.29 -5.93 -3.44
CA SER A 20 18.64 -4.58 -3.01
C SER A 20 17.51 -3.56 -3.27
N TYR A 21 16.90 -3.61 -4.46
CA TYR A 21 15.75 -2.75 -4.79
C TYR A 21 14.50 -3.12 -3.99
N TRP A 22 14.22 -4.42 -3.87
CA TRP A 22 13.11 -4.91 -3.07
C TRP A 22 13.24 -4.49 -1.59
N LEU A 23 14.43 -4.61 -1.02
CA LEU A 23 14.70 -4.20 0.36
C LEU A 23 14.57 -2.69 0.54
N ALA A 24 15.03 -1.89 -0.42
CA ALA A 24 14.87 -0.43 -0.37
C ALA A 24 13.38 -0.03 -0.36
N GLY A 25 12.56 -0.66 -1.20
CA GLY A 25 11.11 -0.45 -1.22
C GLY A 25 10.43 -0.87 0.08
N LEU A 26 10.85 -1.99 0.68
CA LEU A 26 10.34 -2.45 1.98
C LEU A 26 10.65 -1.44 3.10
N ILE A 27 11.87 -0.88 3.09
CA ILE A 27 12.27 0.13 4.08
C ILE A 27 11.55 1.45 3.86
N ASP A 28 11.30 1.84 2.61
CA ASP A 28 10.54 3.04 2.31
C ASP A 28 9.11 2.96 2.86
N GLY A 29 8.43 1.84 2.62
CA GLY A 29 7.07 1.59 3.13
C GLY A 29 7.01 1.58 4.66
N ASP A 30 7.57 0.55 5.29
CA ASP A 30 7.35 0.30 6.72
C ASP A 30 8.59 0.45 7.59
N GLY A 31 9.78 0.60 6.97
CA GLY A 31 11.04 0.64 7.69
C GLY A 31 11.27 1.90 8.51
N TRP A 32 12.25 1.84 9.39
CA TRP A 32 12.77 3.00 10.11
C TRP A 32 14.30 2.87 10.23
N LEU A 33 14.98 3.98 9.99
CA LEU A 33 16.43 4.12 10.14
C LEU A 33 16.69 5.18 11.21
N GLY A 34 17.60 4.90 12.13
CA GLY A 34 17.86 5.80 13.24
C GLY A 34 19.28 5.71 13.77
N VAL A 35 19.70 6.80 14.39
CA VAL A 35 20.94 6.89 15.15
C VAL A 35 20.57 7.30 16.57
N SER A 36 21.04 6.54 17.55
CA SER A 36 20.87 6.88 18.97
C SER A 36 21.72 8.10 19.34
N LYS A 37 21.40 8.75 20.46
CA LYS A 37 22.20 9.84 21.01
C LYS A 37 23.67 9.46 21.28
N LYS A 38 23.95 8.16 21.46
CA LYS A 38 25.30 7.62 21.67
C LYS A 38 26.02 7.25 20.36
N GLY A 39 25.44 7.53 19.19
CA GLY A 39 26.02 7.19 17.89
C GLY A 39 25.77 5.75 17.42
N TYR A 40 25.03 4.93 18.18
CA TYR A 40 24.64 3.60 17.68
C TYR A 40 23.59 3.70 16.59
N THR A 41 23.86 3.09 15.45
CA THR A 41 22.93 3.02 14.32
C THR A 41 21.97 1.85 14.46
N CYS A 42 20.79 1.99 13.87
CA CYS A 42 19.78 0.95 13.87
C CYS A 42 18.87 1.02 12.65
N CYS A 43 18.36 -0.15 12.26
CA CYS A 43 17.27 -0.29 11.32
C CYS A 43 16.18 -1.18 11.93
N GLU A 44 14.92 -0.76 11.83
CA GLU A 44 13.77 -1.52 12.27
C GLU A 44 12.76 -1.70 11.13
N ILE A 45 12.19 -2.89 10.99
CA ILE A 45 11.09 -3.17 10.06
C ILE A 45 10.00 -3.92 10.84
N PRO A 46 8.88 -3.27 11.18
CA PRO A 46 7.69 -3.92 11.71
C PRO A 46 6.85 -4.53 10.57
N VAL A 47 6.33 -5.75 10.76
CA VAL A 47 5.38 -6.38 9.83
C VAL A 47 4.30 -7.15 10.59
N GLY A 48 3.19 -7.46 9.92
CA GLY A 48 2.14 -8.30 10.51
C GLY A 48 2.59 -9.75 10.76
N ILE A 49 1.87 -10.48 11.61
CA ILE A 49 2.17 -11.91 11.89
C ILE A 49 2.23 -12.77 10.61
N ARG A 50 1.37 -12.47 9.63
CA ARG A 50 1.29 -13.23 8.37
C ARG A 50 2.51 -13.04 7.46
N GLU A 51 3.30 -12.00 7.71
CA GLU A 51 4.41 -11.57 6.87
C GLU A 51 5.78 -11.90 7.47
N LEU A 52 5.82 -12.78 8.49
CA LEU A 52 7.07 -13.19 9.16
C LEU A 52 8.13 -13.76 8.21
N SER A 53 7.70 -14.37 7.10
CA SER A 53 8.60 -14.88 6.06
C SER A 53 9.45 -13.78 5.42
N ILE A 54 8.90 -12.55 5.28
CA ILE A 54 9.62 -11.38 4.77
C ILE A 54 10.79 -11.06 5.69
N LEU A 55 10.55 -10.96 7.00
CA LEU A 55 11.61 -10.68 7.97
C LEU A 55 12.67 -11.78 8.02
N SER A 56 12.25 -13.03 7.86
CA SER A 56 13.17 -14.18 7.84
C SER A 56 14.15 -14.08 6.67
N ARG A 57 13.67 -13.68 5.48
CA ARG A 57 14.51 -13.43 4.31
C ARG A 57 15.50 -12.29 4.52
N VAL A 58 15.05 -11.18 5.13
CA VAL A 58 15.94 -10.05 5.46
C VAL A 58 17.02 -10.48 6.46
N LYS A 59 16.63 -11.25 7.49
CA LYS A 59 17.54 -11.77 8.51
C LYS A 59 18.60 -12.70 7.92
N GLU A 60 18.25 -13.54 6.96
CA GLU A 60 19.21 -14.42 6.29
C GLU A 60 20.32 -13.63 5.57
N HIS A 61 19.97 -12.51 4.94
CA HIS A 61 20.91 -11.72 4.15
C HIS A 61 21.74 -10.75 5.00
N LEU A 62 21.15 -10.15 6.04
CA LEU A 62 21.74 -9.06 6.80
C LEU A 62 22.03 -9.40 8.27
N GLY A 63 21.50 -10.51 8.78
CA GLY A 63 21.52 -10.87 10.20
C GLY A 63 20.46 -10.12 11.01
N GLY A 64 20.79 -9.79 12.26
CA GLY A 64 19.87 -9.10 13.18
C GLY A 64 18.93 -10.05 13.93
N SER A 65 17.96 -9.48 14.63
CA SER A 65 17.03 -10.21 15.48
C SER A 65 15.57 -9.92 15.10
N ILE A 66 14.72 -10.92 15.23
CA ILE A 66 13.27 -10.80 15.03
C ILE A 66 12.63 -11.00 16.40
N THR A 67 11.77 -10.07 16.79
CA THR A 67 11.10 -10.08 18.09
C THR A 67 9.61 -9.82 17.91
N LEU A 68 8.76 -10.52 18.66
CA LEU A 68 7.33 -10.23 18.71
C LEU A 68 7.10 -8.96 19.53
N ARG A 69 6.26 -8.04 19.05
CA ARG A 69 5.88 -6.87 19.85
C ARG A 69 4.83 -7.26 20.89
N LYS A 70 5.06 -6.89 22.15
CA LYS A 70 4.07 -7.09 23.22
C LYS A 70 2.81 -6.28 22.88
N ASN A 71 1.64 -6.88 23.09
CA ASN A 71 0.31 -6.28 22.92
C ASN A 71 -0.07 -5.88 21.48
N ILE A 72 0.74 -6.24 20.47
CA ILE A 72 0.43 -5.97 19.06
C ILE A 72 0.73 -7.25 18.28
N ALA A 73 -0.21 -7.65 17.41
CA ALA A 73 -0.06 -8.80 16.52
C ALA A 73 0.92 -8.52 15.36
N ALA A 74 2.15 -8.14 15.70
CA ALA A 74 3.20 -7.76 14.75
C ALA A 74 4.58 -8.23 15.22
N TYR A 75 5.38 -8.67 14.27
CA TYR A 75 6.81 -8.92 14.47
C TYR A 75 7.61 -7.69 14.07
N ARG A 76 8.80 -7.57 14.68
CA ARG A 76 9.74 -6.53 14.33
C ARG A 76 11.13 -7.14 14.15
N TRP A 77 11.70 -6.90 12.99
CA TRP A 77 13.12 -7.11 12.76
C TRP A 77 13.90 -5.88 13.20
N ARG A 78 15.05 -6.10 13.85
CA ARG A 78 15.99 -5.07 14.30
C ARG A 78 17.40 -5.42 13.90
N LEU A 79 18.10 -4.44 13.36
CA LEU A 79 19.52 -4.52 13.03
C LEU A 79 20.28 -3.45 13.80
N HIS A 80 21.22 -3.88 14.64
CA HIS A 80 22.12 -3.01 15.41
C HIS A 80 23.60 -3.35 15.20
N ASN A 81 23.90 -4.51 14.62
CA ASN A 81 25.28 -4.91 14.37
C ASN A 81 25.89 -4.01 13.29
N ARG A 82 27.04 -3.38 13.60
CA ARG A 82 27.79 -2.53 12.67
C ARG A 82 28.06 -3.20 11.32
N VAL A 83 28.53 -4.46 11.32
CA VAL A 83 28.83 -5.21 10.09
C VAL A 83 27.57 -5.40 9.24
N GLY A 84 26.43 -5.67 9.89
CA GLY A 84 25.15 -5.78 9.20
C GLY A 84 24.68 -4.43 8.65
N MET A 85 24.85 -3.36 9.42
CA MET A 85 24.48 -2.01 9.00
C MET A 85 25.32 -1.52 7.82
N GLU A 86 26.62 -1.82 7.77
CA GLU A 86 27.46 -1.52 6.62
C GLU A 86 26.98 -2.26 5.37
N LYS A 87 26.66 -3.56 5.48
CA LYS A 87 26.04 -4.32 4.38
C LYS A 87 24.71 -3.73 3.94
N LEU A 88 23.87 -3.34 4.89
CA LEU A 88 22.57 -2.70 4.60
C LEU A 88 22.78 -1.40 3.81
N VAL A 89 23.73 -0.56 4.22
CA VAL A 89 24.08 0.69 3.53
C VAL A 89 24.48 0.42 2.08
N ASP A 90 25.34 -0.55 1.83
CA ASP A 90 25.75 -0.92 0.47
C ASP A 90 24.56 -1.40 -0.38
N HIS A 91 23.61 -2.11 0.22
CA HIS A 91 22.41 -2.57 -0.47
C HIS A 91 21.47 -1.42 -0.85
N ILE A 92 21.23 -0.45 0.03
CA ILE A 92 20.17 0.56 -0.18
C ILE A 92 20.67 1.92 -0.68
N ASN A 93 21.99 2.16 -0.70
CA ASN A 93 22.57 3.42 -1.18
C ASN A 93 22.08 3.73 -2.61
N GLY A 94 21.47 4.91 -2.77
CA GLY A 94 20.89 5.40 -4.03
C GLY A 94 19.57 4.73 -4.46
N LYS A 95 18.94 3.88 -3.62
CA LYS A 95 17.71 3.15 -3.98
C LYS A 95 16.46 3.56 -3.20
N LEU A 96 16.61 4.36 -2.15
CA LEU A 96 15.49 4.91 -1.38
C LEU A 96 14.83 6.06 -2.16
N LEU A 97 13.51 6.04 -2.25
CA LEU A 97 12.69 7.00 -2.98
C LEU A 97 12.13 8.09 -2.06
N LEU A 98 11.76 7.74 -0.82
CA LEU A 98 11.12 8.69 0.08
C LEU A 98 12.15 9.61 0.75
N ARG A 99 11.94 10.94 0.61
CA ARG A 99 12.83 11.96 1.19
C ARG A 99 13.08 11.76 2.69
N LYS A 100 12.03 11.50 3.46
CA LYS A 100 12.13 11.23 4.90
C LYS A 100 13.08 10.07 5.22
N ARG A 101 13.11 9.04 4.35
CA ARG A 101 13.97 7.86 4.51
C ARG A 101 15.40 8.16 4.07
N GLN A 102 15.56 8.96 3.01
CA GLN A 102 16.88 9.45 2.58
C GLN A 102 17.55 10.28 3.68
N GLU A 103 16.82 11.17 4.36
CA GLU A 103 17.36 11.97 5.48
C GLU A 103 17.78 11.07 6.66
N GLN A 104 16.94 10.09 7.03
CA GLN A 104 17.30 9.11 8.06
C GLN A 104 18.52 8.28 7.67
N PHE A 105 18.60 7.87 6.41
CA PHE A 105 19.71 7.12 5.86
C PHE A 105 21.01 7.93 5.86
N GLN A 106 20.96 9.22 5.53
CA GLN A 106 22.12 10.11 5.57
C GLN A 106 22.68 10.23 6.99
N ASN A 107 21.82 10.35 8.00
CA ASN A 107 22.26 10.36 9.40
C ASN A 107 22.98 9.06 9.79
N VAL A 108 22.47 7.92 9.35
CA VAL A 108 23.12 6.61 9.56
C VAL A 108 24.47 6.54 8.86
N CYS A 109 24.57 7.01 7.61
CA CYS A 109 25.83 7.03 6.85
C CYS A 109 26.88 7.91 7.52
N ASN A 110 26.50 9.11 7.96
CA ASN A 110 27.37 10.02 8.69
C ASN A 110 27.90 9.37 9.98
N SER A 111 27.02 8.69 10.73
CA SER A 111 27.40 7.99 11.96
C SER A 111 28.33 6.79 11.73
N LEU A 112 28.32 6.19 10.54
CA LEU A 112 29.21 5.09 10.16
C LEU A 112 30.49 5.56 9.44
N GLY A 113 30.62 6.85 9.13
CA GLY A 113 31.71 7.37 8.30
C GLY A 113 31.65 6.86 6.85
N LYS A 114 30.44 6.64 6.31
CA LYS A 114 30.21 6.21 4.92
C LYS A 114 29.64 7.37 4.10
N TYR A 115 29.99 7.41 2.81
CA TYR A 115 29.47 8.42 1.87
C TYR A 115 28.24 7.88 1.14
N THR A 116 27.25 8.75 0.90
CA THR A 116 26.10 8.44 0.05
C THR A 116 26.35 8.92 -1.37
N ASN A 117 25.89 8.17 -2.36
CA ASN A 117 26.01 8.58 -3.77
C ASN A 117 25.12 9.81 -4.08
N GLN A 118 24.14 10.10 -3.20
CA GLN A 118 23.30 11.29 -3.28
C GLN A 118 24.05 12.56 -2.84
N GLY A 119 25.02 12.46 -1.92
CA GLY A 119 25.88 13.57 -1.53
C GLY A 119 26.81 14.05 -2.65
N GLU A 120 27.19 13.16 -3.59
CA GLU A 120 27.98 13.55 -4.77
C GLU A 120 27.18 14.40 -5.76
N ARG A 121 25.86 14.24 -5.92
CA ARG A 121 25.09 15.15 -6.80
C ARG A 121 25.03 16.56 -6.25
N ILE A 122 25.07 16.72 -4.93
CA ILE A 122 25.09 18.04 -4.29
C ILE A 122 26.50 18.63 -4.33
N ARG A 123 27.55 17.84 -4.05
CA ARG A 123 28.94 18.35 -4.15
C ARG A 123 29.36 18.65 -5.59
N LYS A 124 29.12 17.76 -6.56
CA LYS A 124 29.45 18.03 -7.97
C LYS A 124 28.59 19.14 -8.60
N GLY A 125 27.44 19.47 -8.01
CA GLY A 125 26.62 20.62 -8.43
C GLY A 125 27.01 21.95 -7.78
N VAL A 126 27.74 21.93 -6.66
CA VAL A 126 28.26 23.13 -5.98
C VAL A 126 29.71 23.40 -6.37
N GLU A 127 30.48 22.36 -6.67
CA GLU A 127 31.89 22.44 -7.08
C GLU A 127 32.06 22.79 -8.57
N SER A 128 30.97 22.88 -9.35
CA SER A 128 30.97 23.42 -10.72
C SER A 128 30.61 24.91 -10.81
N LEU A 129 30.50 25.63 -9.68
CA LEU A 129 30.17 27.05 -9.66
C LEU A 129 31.24 27.97 -9.08
N ASN A 130 32.38 27.47 -8.60
CA ASN A 130 33.50 28.32 -8.21
C ASN A 130 34.84 27.73 -8.67
N PRO A 131 35.50 28.32 -9.68
CA PRO A 131 36.94 28.31 -9.79
C PRO A 131 37.50 29.48 -8.97
N ASP A 132 38.04 29.18 -7.79
CA ASP A 132 38.93 30.09 -7.04
C ASP A 132 40.35 29.98 -7.64
N PRO A 133 41.22 31.02 -7.59
CA PRO A 133 41.60 31.61 -6.29
C PRO A 133 41.97 33.09 -6.28
N LEU A 134 41.59 33.79 -5.23
CA LEU A 134 42.48 34.81 -4.67
C LEU A 134 42.44 34.79 -3.14
N ALA A 135 43.64 34.77 -2.58
CA ALA A 135 43.93 34.68 -1.16
C ALA A 135 43.32 35.83 -0.34
N SER A 136 42.94 35.57 0.91
CA SER A 136 43.54 36.21 2.10
C SER A 136 42.81 35.85 3.40
N SER A 137 43.63 35.51 4.41
CA SER A 137 43.53 35.82 5.84
C SER A 137 42.20 35.73 6.62
N THR A 138 42.27 34.91 7.68
CA THR A 138 41.81 35.16 9.06
C THR A 138 40.31 35.37 9.34
N SER A 139 39.69 34.37 9.98
CA SER A 139 39.24 34.40 11.39
C SER A 139 38.15 33.33 11.63
N LYS A 140 38.15 32.74 12.83
CA LYS A 140 37.17 31.74 13.30
C LYS A 140 35.73 32.27 13.23
N PRO A 141 34.74 31.38 13.05
CA PRO A 141 33.46 31.57 13.69
C PRO A 141 33.03 30.36 14.53
N THR A 142 32.85 30.62 15.82
CA THR A 142 31.89 29.94 16.69
C THR A 142 30.48 30.33 16.25
N GLY A 143 29.66 29.37 15.84
CA GLY A 143 28.25 29.62 15.52
C GLY A 143 27.47 28.31 15.31
N LEU A 144 26.41 28.12 16.08
CA LEU A 144 25.44 27.02 15.93
C LEU A 144 24.74 27.08 14.55
N PRO A 145 24.31 25.94 13.98
CA PRO A 145 23.56 25.92 12.74
C PRO A 145 22.10 26.36 12.97
N LEU A 146 21.65 27.34 12.19
CA LEU A 146 20.25 27.71 12.02
C LEU A 146 19.50 26.66 11.16
N PRO A 147 18.17 26.54 11.28
CA PRO A 147 17.40 25.56 10.54
C PRO A 147 17.29 25.93 9.05
N PHE A 148 17.43 24.91 8.21
CA PHE A 148 17.23 24.95 6.76
C PHE A 148 15.86 25.57 6.39
N SER A 149 15.86 26.64 5.59
CA SER A 149 14.67 27.10 4.88
C SER A 149 14.51 26.34 3.57
N PHE A 150 13.29 25.90 3.28
CA PHE A 150 12.95 25.09 2.11
C PHE A 150 12.59 26.01 0.93
N ASP A 151 13.16 25.76 -0.25
CA ASP A 151 12.83 26.47 -1.50
C ASP A 151 11.57 25.86 -2.16
N PRO A 152 10.44 26.59 -2.23
CA PRO A 152 9.18 26.12 -2.79
C PRO A 152 9.22 25.84 -4.31
N SER A 153 10.25 26.31 -5.03
CA SER A 153 10.34 26.14 -6.48
C SER A 153 10.65 24.69 -6.92
N LEU A 154 11.17 23.87 -6.01
CA LEU A 154 11.51 22.46 -6.23
C LEU A 154 10.30 21.53 -6.22
N GLU A 155 9.23 21.89 -5.52
CA GLU A 155 8.01 21.07 -5.39
C GLU A 155 7.22 21.01 -6.70
N LYS A 156 7.31 22.07 -7.53
CA LYS A 156 6.65 22.15 -8.84
C LYS A 156 7.28 21.21 -9.89
N LYS A 157 8.59 20.95 -9.82
CA LYS A 157 9.30 20.05 -10.75
C LYS A 157 9.11 18.57 -10.45
N ILE A 158 8.73 18.21 -9.21
CA ILE A 158 8.54 16.81 -8.79
C ILE A 158 7.20 16.26 -9.31
N ASN A 159 6.20 17.12 -9.50
CA ASN A 159 4.86 16.73 -9.96
C ASN A 159 4.75 16.48 -11.48
N GLU A 160 5.80 16.72 -12.26
CA GLU A 160 5.83 16.48 -13.71
C GLU A 160 6.52 15.17 -14.11
N ILE A 161 6.98 14.36 -13.14
CA ILE A 161 7.60 13.06 -13.43
C ILE A 161 6.51 12.07 -13.87
N THR A 162 6.37 11.95 -15.19
CA THR A 162 5.50 10.97 -15.85
C THR A 162 6.07 9.56 -15.62
N LEU A 163 5.21 8.63 -15.19
CA LEU A 163 5.59 7.23 -14.96
C LEU A 163 6.15 6.60 -16.26
N PRO A 164 7.21 5.77 -16.19
CA PRO A 164 7.85 5.19 -17.37
C PRO A 164 6.89 4.33 -18.19
N ARG A 165 6.97 4.43 -19.53
CA ARG A 165 6.21 3.61 -20.51
C ARG A 165 6.27 2.10 -20.23
N GLU A 166 7.32 1.63 -19.55
CA GLU A 166 7.56 0.24 -19.17
C GLU A 166 6.46 -0.35 -18.26
N TRP A 167 5.75 0.47 -17.48
CA TRP A 167 4.67 0.00 -16.60
C TRP A 167 3.41 -0.46 -17.34
N ASN A 168 3.17 0.06 -18.55
CA ASN A 168 1.99 -0.33 -19.34
C ASN A 168 2.20 -1.68 -20.04
N GLU A 169 3.44 -2.03 -20.38
CA GLU A 169 3.76 -3.33 -20.95
C GLU A 169 3.66 -4.45 -19.91
N ILE A 170 4.07 -4.19 -18.66
CA ILE A 170 3.91 -5.13 -17.53
C ILE A 170 2.41 -5.41 -17.24
N LYS A 171 1.55 -4.38 -17.35
CA LYS A 171 0.09 -4.56 -17.18
C LYS A 171 -0.54 -5.41 -18.28
N LYS A 172 -0.12 -5.24 -19.54
CA LYS A 172 -0.59 -6.06 -20.66
C LYS A 172 -0.16 -7.52 -20.50
N GLU A 173 1.06 -7.76 -20.04
CA GLU A 173 1.61 -9.10 -19.85
C GLU A 173 0.87 -9.85 -18.72
N ILE A 174 0.53 -9.17 -17.63
CA ILE A 174 -0.30 -9.77 -16.55
C ILE A 174 -1.70 -10.12 -17.04
N PHE A 175 -2.32 -9.25 -17.84
CA PHE A 175 -3.67 -9.47 -18.38
C PHE A 175 -3.72 -10.66 -19.35
N LEU A 176 -2.72 -10.81 -20.22
CA LEU A 176 -2.64 -11.93 -21.16
C LEU A 176 -2.42 -13.27 -20.43
N ASN A 177 -1.55 -13.28 -19.42
CA ASN A 177 -1.31 -14.48 -18.59
C ASN A 177 -2.55 -14.92 -17.78
N GLU A 178 -3.43 -14.00 -17.40
CA GLU A 178 -4.69 -14.33 -16.74
C GLU A 178 -5.74 -14.87 -17.72
N MET A 179 -5.73 -14.44 -18.98
CA MET A 179 -6.60 -14.99 -20.03
C MET A 179 -6.21 -16.42 -20.42
N ASP A 180 -4.90 -16.72 -20.48
CA ASP A 180 -4.40 -18.06 -20.80
C ASP A 180 -4.64 -19.08 -19.66
N ALA A 181 -4.89 -18.60 -18.43
CA ALA A 181 -5.24 -19.43 -17.28
C ALA A 181 -6.73 -19.80 -17.21
N ALA A 182 -7.58 -19.23 -18.07
CA ALA A 182 -9.01 -19.54 -18.11
C ALA A 182 -9.28 -20.88 -18.81
N SER A 183 -10.11 -21.75 -18.21
CA SER A 183 -10.40 -23.07 -18.79
C SER A 183 -11.14 -22.94 -20.14
N PRO A 184 -10.94 -23.87 -21.10
CA PRO A 184 -11.60 -23.83 -22.42
C PRO A 184 -13.14 -23.72 -22.34
N ASN A 185 -13.75 -24.24 -21.28
CA ASN A 185 -15.20 -24.18 -21.04
C ASN A 185 -15.71 -22.77 -20.71
N GLN A 186 -14.87 -21.89 -20.16
CA GLN A 186 -15.24 -20.49 -19.88
C GLN A 186 -15.17 -19.63 -21.14
N ILE A 187 -14.24 -19.94 -22.04
CA ILE A 187 -14.07 -19.26 -23.33
C ILE A 187 -15.23 -19.61 -24.27
N HIS A 188 -15.68 -20.87 -24.28
CA HIS A 188 -16.80 -21.30 -25.13
C HIS A 188 -18.15 -20.69 -24.71
N MET A 189 -18.35 -20.41 -23.42
CA MET A 189 -19.56 -19.72 -22.92
C MET A 189 -19.60 -18.23 -23.33
N ILE A 190 -18.43 -17.58 -23.44
CA ILE A 190 -18.32 -16.17 -23.82
C ILE A 190 -18.52 -15.97 -25.33
N GLN A 191 -18.10 -16.94 -26.15
CA GLN A 191 -18.19 -16.85 -27.62
C GLN A 191 -19.58 -17.13 -28.21
N LYS A 192 -20.53 -17.68 -27.45
CA LYS A 192 -21.90 -18.00 -27.94
C LYS A 192 -22.99 -16.99 -27.58
N CYS A 193 -22.65 -15.91 -26.87
CA CYS A 193 -23.59 -14.87 -26.49
C CYS A 193 -23.56 -13.69 -27.49
N GLU A 194 -24.32 -13.79 -28.57
CA GLU A 194 -24.75 -12.60 -29.32
C GLU A 194 -25.84 -11.88 -28.53
N THR A 195 -25.44 -11.21 -27.45
CA THR A 195 -26.32 -10.33 -26.68
C THR A 195 -25.59 -9.04 -26.37
N THR A 196 -26.33 -7.93 -26.41
CA THR A 196 -25.82 -6.57 -26.21
C THR A 196 -24.89 -6.47 -24.98
N PRO A 197 -23.81 -5.66 -25.07
CA PRO A 197 -22.77 -5.59 -24.03
C PRO A 197 -23.31 -5.24 -22.62
N LEU A 198 -24.50 -4.65 -22.53
CA LEU A 198 -25.22 -4.39 -21.29
C LEU A 198 -25.67 -5.67 -20.57
N PHE A 199 -26.08 -6.71 -21.29
CA PHE A 199 -26.53 -7.98 -20.70
C PHE A 199 -25.36 -8.81 -20.18
N LEU A 200 -24.21 -8.76 -20.87
CA LEU A 200 -22.98 -9.39 -20.40
C LEU A 200 -22.46 -8.70 -19.13
N CYS A 201 -22.52 -7.36 -19.07
CA CYS A 201 -22.16 -6.60 -17.87
C CYS A 201 -23.05 -6.92 -16.66
N THR A 202 -24.36 -7.09 -16.84
CA THR A 202 -25.25 -7.48 -15.73
C THR A 202 -25.03 -8.91 -15.28
N ILE A 203 -24.79 -9.85 -16.19
CA ILE A 203 -24.46 -11.24 -15.82
C ILE A 203 -23.10 -11.31 -15.11
N ILE A 204 -22.07 -10.61 -15.59
CA ILE A 204 -20.77 -10.55 -14.93
C ILE A 204 -20.91 -9.88 -13.55
N GLY A 205 -21.66 -8.79 -13.45
CA GLY A 205 -21.95 -8.13 -12.16
C GLY A 205 -22.67 -9.07 -11.18
N LEU A 206 -23.66 -9.83 -11.66
CA LEU A 206 -24.39 -10.80 -10.85
C LEU A 206 -23.49 -11.99 -10.44
N LEU A 207 -22.63 -12.49 -11.33
CA LEU A 207 -21.69 -13.57 -11.03
C LEU A 207 -20.61 -13.12 -10.05
N VAL A 208 -20.11 -11.90 -10.16
CA VAL A 208 -19.19 -11.30 -9.18
C VAL A 208 -19.91 -11.13 -7.84
N PHE A 209 -21.16 -10.68 -7.84
CA PHE A 209 -21.97 -10.54 -6.64
C PHE A 209 -22.28 -11.88 -5.97
N LEU A 210 -22.65 -12.91 -6.72
CA LEU A 210 -22.91 -14.26 -6.23
C LEU A 210 -21.63 -14.93 -5.72
N ARG A 211 -20.50 -14.76 -6.42
CA ARG A 211 -19.19 -15.23 -5.96
C ARG A 211 -18.77 -14.52 -4.67
N GLN A 212 -19.04 -13.22 -4.54
CA GLN A 212 -18.83 -12.50 -3.29
C GLN A 212 -19.80 -12.97 -2.19
N ARG A 213 -21.03 -13.34 -2.52
CA ARG A 213 -22.01 -13.88 -1.56
C ARG A 213 -21.56 -15.23 -0.99
N ASP A 214 -21.01 -16.13 -1.80
CA ASP A 214 -20.51 -17.41 -1.33
C ASP A 214 -19.23 -17.26 -0.49
N ILE A 215 -18.35 -16.34 -0.89
CA ILE A 215 -17.20 -15.93 -0.08
C ILE A 215 -17.69 -15.33 1.25
N PHE A 216 -18.73 -14.51 1.23
CA PHE A 216 -19.31 -13.89 2.42
C PHE A 216 -20.00 -14.90 3.34
N ILE A 217 -20.72 -15.88 2.79
CA ILE A 217 -21.34 -16.99 3.55
C ILE A 217 -20.26 -17.89 4.16
N SER A 218 -19.18 -18.17 3.42
CA SER A 218 -18.03 -18.94 3.90
C SER A 218 -17.27 -18.20 5.02
N ILE A 219 -17.06 -16.89 4.86
CA ILE A 219 -16.50 -16.02 5.90
C ILE A 219 -17.44 -15.98 7.10
N LYS A 220 -18.75 -15.81 6.92
CA LYS A 220 -19.75 -15.78 8.00
C LYS A 220 -19.82 -17.09 8.80
N LYS A 221 -19.70 -18.25 8.13
CA LYS A 221 -19.60 -19.56 8.82
C LYS A 221 -18.31 -19.67 9.65
N ARG A 222 -17.17 -19.24 9.09
CA ARG A 222 -15.87 -19.27 9.81
C ARG A 222 -15.80 -18.23 10.94
N PHE A 223 -16.44 -17.08 10.76
CA PHE A 223 -16.54 -16.03 11.76
C PHE A 223 -17.50 -16.42 12.89
N ASN A 224 -18.63 -17.08 12.59
CA ASN A 224 -19.54 -17.63 13.62
C ASN A 224 -18.89 -18.76 14.43
N LEU A 225 -18.08 -19.63 13.81
CA LEU A 225 -17.28 -20.62 14.56
C LEU A 225 -16.22 -19.95 15.45
N ALA A 226 -15.59 -18.87 14.99
CA ALA A 226 -14.62 -18.12 15.77
C ALA A 226 -15.26 -17.28 16.91
N LEU A 227 -16.51 -16.80 16.72
CA LEU A 227 -17.26 -16.07 17.74
C LEU A 227 -17.90 -16.95 18.80
N LEU A 228 -18.26 -18.21 18.47
CA LEU A 228 -18.68 -19.21 19.45
C LEU A 228 -17.57 -19.56 20.45
N ALA A 229 -16.30 -19.30 20.10
CA ALA A 229 -15.15 -19.45 20.99
C ALA A 229 -14.88 -18.23 21.90
N HIS A 230 -15.61 -17.11 21.76
CA HIS A 230 -15.33 -15.89 22.51
C HIS A 230 -16.61 -15.22 23.06
N ARG A 231 -17.11 -15.76 24.19
CA ARG A 231 -18.24 -15.19 24.92
C ARG A 231 -17.79 -14.05 25.85
N ARG A 232 -18.11 -12.82 25.45
CA ARG A 232 -18.86 -11.77 26.18
C ARG A 232 -18.36 -10.37 25.84
N ARG A 233 -19.34 -9.49 25.55
CA ARG A 233 -19.26 -8.05 25.27
C ARG A 233 -18.84 -7.68 23.85
N ARG A 234 -19.82 -7.63 22.94
CA ARG A 234 -19.99 -6.62 21.86
C ARG A 234 -21.27 -6.94 21.07
N MET A 235 -22.43 -6.60 21.63
CA MET A 235 -23.72 -6.62 20.92
C MET A 235 -23.97 -5.33 20.11
N PHE A 236 -23.22 -4.24 20.36
CA PHE A 236 -23.53 -2.92 19.80
C PHE A 236 -23.01 -2.68 18.38
N TYR A 237 -21.89 -3.30 17.98
CA TYR A 237 -21.32 -3.07 16.64
C TYR A 237 -22.02 -3.88 15.54
N TYR A 238 -22.61 -5.01 15.91
CA TYR A 238 -23.23 -5.90 14.92
C TYR A 238 -24.56 -5.33 14.43
N THR A 239 -25.39 -4.80 15.32
CA THR A 239 -26.65 -4.12 14.96
C THR A 239 -26.40 -2.89 14.09
N TRP A 240 -25.39 -2.07 14.40
CA TRP A 240 -25.05 -0.91 13.58
C TRP A 240 -24.53 -1.28 12.18
N SER A 241 -23.71 -2.33 12.06
CA SER A 241 -23.19 -2.76 10.75
C SER A 241 -24.27 -3.32 9.83
N VAL A 242 -25.26 -4.04 10.38
CA VAL A 242 -26.37 -4.59 9.59
C VAL A 242 -27.30 -3.45 9.12
N VAL A 243 -27.61 -2.49 9.99
CA VAL A 243 -28.44 -1.32 9.64
C VAL A 243 -27.77 -0.47 8.54
N LEU A 244 -26.45 -0.27 8.60
CA LEU A 244 -25.73 0.50 7.58
C LEU A 244 -25.70 -0.19 6.21
N VAL A 245 -25.57 -1.53 6.19
CA VAL A 245 -25.61 -2.31 4.95
C VAL A 245 -27.01 -2.26 4.34
N ASP A 246 -28.06 -2.40 5.14
CA ASP A 246 -29.44 -2.34 4.66
C ASP A 246 -29.79 -0.92 4.15
N MET A 247 -29.36 0.14 4.83
CA MET A 247 -29.52 1.51 4.32
C MET A 247 -28.80 1.74 2.99
N PHE A 248 -27.60 1.17 2.83
CA PHE A 248 -26.83 1.28 1.59
C PHE A 248 -27.53 0.54 0.44
N ILE A 249 -27.99 -0.69 0.68
CA ILE A 249 -28.73 -1.49 -0.30
C ILE A 249 -30.01 -0.76 -0.72
N MET A 250 -30.79 -0.24 0.23
CA MET A 250 -32.03 0.49 -0.08
C MET A 250 -31.76 1.76 -0.89
N THR A 251 -30.64 2.45 -0.65
CA THR A 251 -30.25 3.65 -1.40
C THR A 251 -29.86 3.31 -2.84
N VAL A 252 -29.08 2.25 -3.03
CA VAL A 252 -28.64 1.80 -4.37
C VAL A 252 -29.81 1.26 -5.18
N VAL A 253 -30.64 0.42 -4.58
CA VAL A 253 -31.84 -0.14 -5.23
C VAL A 253 -32.86 0.96 -5.54
N GLY A 254 -33.08 1.89 -4.62
CA GLY A 254 -33.98 3.03 -4.83
C GLY A 254 -33.53 3.91 -6.01
N LYS A 255 -32.23 4.22 -6.11
CA LYS A 255 -31.69 4.99 -7.25
C LYS A 255 -31.85 4.24 -8.56
N ALA A 256 -31.59 2.92 -8.58
CA ALA A 256 -31.74 2.10 -9.78
C ALA A 256 -33.19 2.07 -10.28
N ILE A 257 -34.16 1.91 -9.37
CA ILE A 257 -35.59 1.92 -9.72
C ILE A 257 -36.02 3.29 -10.24
N CYS A 258 -35.58 4.38 -9.61
CA CYS A 258 -35.90 5.73 -10.08
C CYS A 258 -35.30 6.01 -11.46
N THR A 259 -34.08 5.58 -11.75
CA THR A 259 -33.48 5.73 -13.08
C THR A 259 -34.20 4.89 -14.14
N GLN A 260 -34.69 3.71 -13.77
CA GLN A 260 -35.43 2.83 -14.68
C GLN A 260 -36.85 3.36 -14.94
N GLN A 261 -37.49 4.00 -13.96
CA GLN A 261 -38.76 4.71 -14.15
C GLN A 261 -38.62 6.01 -14.97
N ALA A 262 -37.51 6.73 -14.83
CA ALA A 262 -37.23 7.92 -15.65
C ALA A 262 -37.08 7.57 -17.14
N HIS A 263 -36.59 6.36 -17.45
CA HIS A 263 -36.41 5.88 -18.82
C HIS A 263 -37.71 5.36 -19.47
N ASN A 264 -38.76 5.11 -18.68
CA ASN A 264 -40.06 4.55 -19.13
C ASN A 264 -41.21 5.57 -19.15
N LYS A 265 -40.90 6.88 -19.22
CA LYS A 265 -41.90 7.93 -19.46
C LYS A 265 -42.37 7.94 -20.93
N THR A 266 -43.13 6.91 -21.30
CA THR A 266 -44.05 6.91 -22.45
C THR A 266 -45.19 5.91 -22.24
N LEU A 267 -45.64 5.71 -20.99
CA LEU A 267 -46.89 5.03 -20.67
C LEU A 267 -47.65 5.82 -19.62
N LYS A 268 -48.87 6.22 -20.02
CA LYS A 268 -49.79 7.11 -19.34
C LYS A 268 -50.40 6.50 -18.08
N ASP A 269 -50.66 7.40 -17.14
CA ASP A 269 -51.72 7.45 -16.14
C ASP A 269 -51.90 6.30 -15.13
N GLY A 270 -51.56 6.64 -13.88
CA GLY A 270 -52.23 6.08 -12.70
C GLY A 270 -51.35 5.27 -11.76
N PHE A 271 -50.41 5.90 -11.02
CA PHE A 271 -49.94 5.39 -9.72
C PHE A 271 -49.15 6.46 -8.96
N THR A 272 -49.83 7.31 -8.19
CA THR A 272 -49.23 8.38 -7.36
C THR A 272 -49.18 8.08 -5.86
N ILE A 273 -49.50 6.85 -5.41
CA ILE A 273 -49.71 6.59 -3.97
C ILE A 273 -48.55 5.83 -3.29
N LEU A 274 -47.63 5.21 -4.03
CA LEU A 274 -46.63 4.32 -3.41
C LEU A 274 -45.42 4.98 -2.69
N PRO A 275 -44.87 6.15 -3.09
CA PRO A 275 -43.65 6.66 -2.47
C PRO A 275 -43.86 7.24 -1.05
N ASN A 276 -45.07 7.71 -0.72
CA ASN A 276 -45.35 8.31 0.60
C ASN A 276 -45.47 7.27 1.73
N PHE A 277 -45.83 6.03 1.42
CA PHE A 277 -45.99 4.97 2.43
C PHE A 277 -44.62 4.45 2.93
N LEU A 278 -43.66 4.25 2.03
CA LEU A 278 -42.31 3.80 2.37
C LEU A 278 -41.46 4.89 3.04
N PHE A 279 -41.72 6.17 2.74
CA PHE A 279 -41.03 7.29 3.39
C PHE A 279 -41.52 7.53 4.84
N ASN A 280 -42.78 7.23 5.15
CA ASN A 280 -43.32 7.36 6.50
C ASN A 280 -42.91 6.19 7.44
N GLN A 281 -42.75 4.98 6.91
CA GLN A 281 -42.27 3.82 7.67
C GLN A 281 -40.83 3.99 8.18
N SER A 282 -39.95 4.56 7.36
CA SER A 282 -38.55 4.81 7.73
C SER A 282 -38.40 5.93 8.76
N ARG A 283 -39.25 6.98 8.72
CA ARG A 283 -39.32 8.02 9.77
C ARG A 283 -39.78 7.46 11.12
N LEU A 284 -40.73 6.54 11.15
CA LEU A 284 -41.23 5.93 12.39
C LEU A 284 -40.15 5.08 13.07
N LEU A 285 -39.39 4.31 12.27
CA LEU A 285 -38.27 3.49 12.76
C LEU A 285 -37.11 4.34 13.30
N ILE A 286 -36.80 5.47 12.65
CA ILE A 286 -35.77 6.41 13.14
C ILE A 286 -36.23 7.10 14.43
N LEU A 287 -37.50 7.48 14.55
CA LEU A 287 -38.04 8.09 15.78
C LEU A 287 -38.13 7.10 16.94
N CYS A 288 -38.45 5.82 16.69
CA CYS A 288 -38.39 4.76 17.69
C CYS A 288 -36.96 4.49 18.19
N ALA A 289 -35.96 4.55 17.28
CA ALA A 289 -34.56 4.40 17.65
C ALA A 289 -34.03 5.59 18.48
N LEU A 290 -34.50 6.81 18.22
CA LEU A 290 -34.11 8.00 18.97
C LEU A 290 -34.80 8.12 20.34
N ARG A 291 -36.05 7.65 20.49
CA ARG A 291 -36.74 7.63 21.80
C ARG A 291 -36.20 6.60 22.79
N GLY A 292 -35.53 5.54 22.30
CA GLY A 292 -34.85 4.56 23.16
C GLY A 292 -33.52 5.04 23.74
N TYR A 293 -33.09 6.28 23.45
CA TYR A 293 -31.77 6.82 23.82
C TYR A 293 -31.79 7.85 24.96
N THR A 294 -32.96 8.08 25.58
CA THR A 294 -33.09 8.90 26.79
C THR A 294 -33.63 8.06 27.94
N TYR A 295 -32.79 7.18 28.49
CA TYR A 295 -32.79 6.70 29.88
C TYR A 295 -31.43 6.05 30.18
#